data_AF-A0A846E9Y3-F1
#
_entry.id   AF-A0A846E9Y3-F1
#
_cell.length_a   1.000
_cell.length_b   1.000
_cell.length_c   1.000
_cell.angle_alpha   90.00
_cell.angle_beta   90.00
_cell.angle_gamma   90.00
#
_symmetry.space_group_name_H-M   'P 1'
#
loop_
_entity.id
_entity.type
_entity.pdbx_description
1 polymer ?
#
loop_
_entity_poly.entity_id
_entity_poly.type
_entity_poly.pdbx_seq_one_letter_code
_entity_poly.pdbx_strand_id
1 'polypeptide(L)'
;LYGRYWGSFQEIDCLHFNACYYTPIEWGIANGIQIFDPGAGGRHKKRRGFPALPHYSLHRFYNPRLMQILRNHIHDINRLEQQQMDAINAELPFKITHPA
;
A
#
# COMPACT_ATOMS: atom_id res chain seq x y z
N LEU A 1 -3.49 2.64 11.99
CA LEU A 1 -4.66 3.37 11.45
C LEU A 1 -4.80 3.02 9.96
N TYR A 2 -6.02 2.76 9.49
CA TYR A 2 -6.29 2.44 8.08
C TYR A 2 -7.04 3.60 7.41
N GLY A 3 -6.49 4.16 6.34
CA GLY A 3 -7.20 5.14 5.52
C GLY A 3 -8.37 4.49 4.76
N ARG A 4 -9.53 5.15 4.69
CA ARG A 4 -10.72 4.71 3.93
C ARG A 4 -11.07 5.72 2.84
N TYR A 5 -11.94 5.28 1.93
CA TYR A 5 -12.56 6.10 0.89
C TYR A 5 -13.14 7.39 1.46
N TRP A 6 -13.03 8.46 0.68
CA TRP A 6 -13.65 9.75 0.97
C TRP A 6 -14.51 10.16 -0.24
N GLY A 7 -15.46 11.05 -0.01
CA GLY A 7 -16.27 11.70 -1.03
C GLY A 7 -16.63 13.11 -0.60
N SER A 8 -17.07 13.93 -1.54
CA SER A 8 -17.48 15.31 -1.27
C SER A 8 -18.60 15.74 -2.21
N PHE A 9 -19.53 16.54 -1.70
CA PHE A 9 -20.55 17.23 -2.50
C PHE A 9 -20.00 18.50 -3.18
N GLN A 10 -18.82 18.95 -2.76
CA GLN A 10 -18.15 20.16 -3.27
C GLN A 10 -16.78 19.77 -3.85
N GLU A 11 -16.39 20.42 -4.94
CA GLU A 11 -15.04 20.30 -5.46
C GLU A 11 -14.09 21.15 -4.62
N ILE A 12 -13.24 20.48 -3.86
CA ILE A 12 -12.24 21.12 -3.01
C ILE A 12 -10.89 20.55 -3.42
N ASP A 13 -9.99 21.45 -3.82
CA ASP A 13 -8.66 21.05 -4.28
C ASP A 13 -7.90 20.31 -3.16
N CYS A 14 -7.23 19.23 -3.54
CA CYS A 14 -6.44 18.37 -2.65
C CYS A 14 -7.16 17.78 -1.42
N LEU A 15 -8.51 17.86 -1.33
CA LEU A 15 -9.27 17.36 -0.17
C LEU A 15 -9.02 15.88 0.12
N HIS A 16 -8.86 15.04 -0.91
CA HIS A 16 -8.43 13.65 -0.76
C HIS A 16 -7.20 13.51 0.14
N PHE A 17 -6.18 14.33 -0.09
CA PHE A 17 -4.91 14.20 0.59
C PHE A 17 -5.02 14.64 2.04
N ASN A 18 -5.75 15.72 2.32
CA ASN A 18 -5.99 16.14 3.68
C ASN A 18 -6.80 15.07 4.46
N ALA A 19 -7.93 14.64 3.91
CA ALA A 19 -8.85 13.72 4.59
C ALA A 19 -8.31 12.29 4.73
N CYS A 20 -7.59 11.78 3.73
CA CYS A 20 -7.13 10.38 3.73
C CYS A 20 -5.67 10.19 4.15
N TYR A 21 -4.86 11.25 4.22
CA TYR A 21 -3.44 11.15 4.59
C TYR A 21 -3.10 12.09 5.74
N TYR A 22 -3.10 13.40 5.52
CA TYR A 22 -2.46 14.33 6.45
C TYR A 22 -3.17 14.41 7.81
N THR A 23 -4.49 14.62 7.82
CA THR A 23 -5.26 14.73 9.06
C THR A 23 -5.24 13.40 9.86
N PRO A 24 -5.47 12.23 9.23
CA PRO A 24 -5.31 10.94 9.93
C PRO A 24 -3.89 10.66 10.45
N ILE A 25 -2.85 11.02 9.71
CA ILE A 25 -1.44 10.84 10.13
C ILE A 25 -1.15 11.72 11.35
N GLU A 26 -1.53 13.00 11.30
CA GLU A 26 -1.37 13.94 12.42
C GLU A 26 -2.06 13.42 13.68
N TRP A 27 -3.32 12.97 13.55
CA TRP A 27 -4.05 12.35 14.64
C TRP A 27 -3.34 11.08 15.16
N GLY A 28 -2.83 10.24 14.26
CA GLY A 28 -2.08 9.03 14.62
C GLY A 28 -0.84 9.36 15.46
N ILE A 29 -0.06 10.34 15.04
CA ILE A 29 1.14 10.81 15.77
C ILE A 29 0.74 11.31 17.17
N ALA A 30 -0.30 12.15 17.26
CA ALA A 30 -0.77 12.70 18.53
C ALA A 30 -1.27 11.62 19.52
N ASN A 31 -1.72 10.46 19.01
CA ASN A 31 -2.23 9.35 19.80
C ASN A 31 -1.24 8.17 19.90
N GLY A 32 0.03 8.37 19.51
CA GLY A 32 1.07 7.34 19.62
C GLY A 32 0.89 6.14 18.68
N ILE A 33 0.08 6.28 17.63
CA ILE A 33 -0.12 5.24 16.61
C ILE A 33 1.12 5.16 15.71
N GLN A 34 1.80 4.01 15.76
CA GLN A 34 3.07 3.79 15.06
C GLN A 34 2.93 3.36 13.60
N ILE A 35 1.75 2.82 13.22
CA ILE A 35 1.54 2.23 11.90
C ILE A 35 0.35 2.91 11.21
N PHE A 36 0.61 3.41 10.01
CA PHE A 36 -0.40 3.98 9.11
C PHE A 36 -0.39 3.24 7.78
N ASP A 37 -1.53 2.67 7.40
CA ASP A 37 -1.71 2.02 6.10
C ASP A 37 -2.49 2.97 5.16
N PRO A 38 -1.87 3.45 4.06
CA PRO A 38 -2.51 4.36 3.11
C PRO A 38 -3.45 3.63 2.12
N GLY A 39 -3.70 2.34 2.31
CA GLY A 39 -4.53 1.48 1.46
C GLY A 39 -3.82 1.06 0.17
N ALA A 40 -4.59 0.51 -0.78
CA ALA A 40 -4.07 0.06 -2.08
C ALA A 40 -3.89 1.21 -3.11
N GLY A 41 -2.91 1.08 -4.00
CA GLY A 41 -2.79 1.87 -5.26
C GLY A 41 -2.19 3.27 -5.17
N GLY A 42 -1.64 3.76 -6.30
CA GLY A 42 -1.29 5.17 -6.53
C GLY A 42 0.21 5.49 -6.47
N ARG A 43 0.77 5.93 -7.62
CA ARG A 43 2.18 6.40 -7.74
C ARG A 43 2.53 7.54 -6.77
N HIS A 44 1.51 8.26 -6.28
CA HIS A 44 1.64 9.40 -5.38
C HIS A 44 1.99 9.02 -3.94
N LYS A 45 1.85 7.75 -3.55
CA LYS A 45 2.19 7.24 -2.20
C LYS A 45 3.68 7.21 -1.93
N LYS A 46 4.48 6.78 -2.94
CA LYS A 46 5.95 6.79 -2.87
C LYS A 46 6.49 8.18 -2.50
N ARG A 47 5.99 9.22 -3.17
CA ARG A 47 6.38 10.62 -2.92
C ARG A 47 5.99 11.13 -1.53
N ARG A 48 5.07 10.46 -0.85
CA ARG A 48 4.60 10.78 0.50
C ARG A 48 5.21 9.88 1.57
N GLY A 49 6.16 9.04 1.18
CA GLY A 49 6.93 8.18 2.07
C GLY A 49 6.26 6.92 2.56
N PHE A 50 5.35 6.39 1.75
CA PHE A 50 4.88 5.04 1.93
C PHE A 50 5.68 4.08 1.05
N PRO A 51 6.51 3.19 1.64
CA PRO A 51 7.17 2.15 0.88
C PRO A 51 6.16 1.12 0.36
N ALA A 52 6.49 0.48 -0.76
CA ALA A 52 5.78 -0.70 -1.22
C ALA A 52 6.14 -1.88 -0.31
N LEU A 53 5.11 -2.58 0.19
CA LEU A 53 5.24 -3.73 1.08
C LEU A 53 4.46 -4.92 0.51
N PRO A 54 4.94 -6.16 0.70
CA PRO A 54 4.24 -7.32 0.22
C PRO A 54 3.05 -7.60 1.14
N HIS A 55 1.94 -8.03 0.55
CA HIS A 55 0.77 -8.48 1.31
C HIS A 55 0.35 -9.87 0.87
N TYR A 56 -0.06 -10.69 1.82
CA TYR A 56 -0.62 -12.00 1.56
C TYR A 56 -2.09 -11.90 1.18
N SER A 57 -2.50 -12.69 0.20
CA SER A 57 -3.89 -12.83 -0.21
C SER A 57 -4.34 -14.28 -0.08
N LEU A 58 -5.60 -14.47 0.32
CA LEU A 58 -6.20 -15.79 0.48
C LEU A 58 -7.16 -16.05 -0.67
N HIS A 59 -6.94 -17.15 -1.39
CA HIS A 59 -7.72 -17.51 -2.57
C HIS A 59 -8.36 -18.88 -2.40
N ARG A 60 -9.67 -18.97 -2.63
CA ARG A 60 -10.40 -20.24 -2.71
C ARG A 60 -10.93 -20.43 -4.13
N PHE A 61 -10.44 -21.45 -4.81
CA PHE A 61 -10.93 -21.83 -6.13
C PHE A 61 -11.88 -23.02 -6.02
N TYR A 62 -13.08 -22.88 -6.58
CA TYR A 62 -14.04 -23.98 -6.69
C TYR A 62 -13.76 -24.86 -7.91
N ASN A 63 -13.18 -24.28 -8.97
CA ASN A 63 -12.73 -25.03 -10.14
C ASN A 63 -11.25 -25.43 -9.98
N PRO A 64 -10.92 -26.74 -9.94
CA PRO A 64 -9.54 -27.21 -9.79
C PRO A 64 -8.58 -26.70 -10.88
N ARG A 65 -9.08 -26.42 -12.10
CA ARG A 65 -8.24 -25.90 -13.19
C ARG A 65 -7.64 -24.53 -12.85
N LEU A 66 -8.39 -23.68 -12.14
CA LEU A 66 -7.88 -22.38 -11.71
C LEU A 66 -6.81 -22.51 -10.63
N MET A 67 -6.96 -23.48 -9.73
CA MET A 67 -5.94 -23.77 -8.72
C MET A 67 -4.63 -24.26 -9.36
N GLN A 68 -4.73 -25.06 -10.43
CA GLN A 68 -3.56 -25.52 -11.18
C GLN A 68 -2.81 -24.35 -11.83
N ILE A 69 -3.53 -23.41 -12.45
CA ILE A 69 -2.94 -22.18 -13.02
C ILE A 69 -2.21 -21.41 -11.93
N LEU A 70 -2.86 -21.13 -10.78
CA LEU A 70 -2.22 -20.39 -9.70
C LEU A 70 -0.95 -21.08 -9.21
N ARG A 71 -1.01 -22.39 -8.92
CA ARG A 71 0.13 -23.16 -8.40
C ARG A 71 1.34 -23.13 -9.35
N ASN A 72 1.10 -23.17 -10.65
CA ASN A 72 2.16 -23.16 -11.65
C ASN A 72 2.86 -21.80 -11.77
N HIS A 73 2.20 -20.70 -11.41
CA HIS A 73 2.70 -19.35 -11.68
C HIS A 73 2.97 -18.50 -10.43
N ILE A 74 2.41 -18.83 -9.26
CA ILE A 74 2.46 -17.97 -8.08
C ILE A 74 3.88 -17.68 -7.59
N HIS A 75 4.80 -18.64 -7.72
CA HIS A 75 6.20 -18.43 -7.32
C HIS A 75 6.89 -17.40 -8.21
N ASP A 76 6.70 -17.48 -9.53
CA ASP A 76 7.26 -16.50 -10.47
C ASP A 76 6.61 -15.13 -10.32
N ILE A 77 5.29 -15.08 -10.14
CA ILE A 77 4.57 -13.82 -9.90
C ILE A 77 5.10 -13.17 -8.62
N ASN A 78 5.22 -13.89 -7.51
CA ASN A 78 5.75 -13.35 -6.26
C ASN A 78 7.18 -12.80 -6.43
N ARG A 79 8.03 -13.49 -7.20
CA ARG A 79 9.38 -13.02 -7.51
C ARG A 79 9.36 -11.71 -8.33
N LEU A 80 8.49 -11.62 -9.33
CA LEU A 80 8.36 -10.43 -10.17
C LEU A 80 7.79 -9.24 -9.38
N GLU A 81 6.79 -9.47 -8.53
CA GLU A 81 6.23 -8.46 -7.63
C GLU A 81 7.28 -7.95 -6.65
N GLN A 82 8.12 -8.83 -6.08
CA GLN A 82 9.22 -8.42 -5.23
C GLN A 82 10.23 -7.53 -5.97
N GLN A 83 10.61 -7.88 -7.19
CA GLN A 83 11.50 -7.06 -8.02
C GLN A 83 10.91 -5.68 -8.31
N GLN A 84 9.60 -5.62 -8.57
CA GLN A 84 8.89 -4.37 -8.80
C GLN A 84 8.85 -3.51 -7.52
N MET A 85 8.60 -4.12 -6.37
CA MET A 85 8.61 -3.43 -5.09
C MET A 85 10.01 -2.87 -4.78
N ASP A 86 11.06 -3.65 -5.00
CA ASP A 86 12.45 -3.21 -4.79
C ASP A 86 12.78 -2.00 -5.67
N ALA A 87 12.37 -2.03 -6.94
CA ALA A 87 12.54 -0.91 -7.87
C ALA A 87 11.75 0.34 -7.42
N ILE A 88 10.50 0.18 -6.97
CA ILE A 88 9.69 1.28 -6.43
C ILE A 88 10.37 1.89 -5.19
N ASN A 89 10.87 1.05 -4.29
CA ASN A 89 11.46 1.47 -3.04
C ASN A 89 12.84 2.10 -3.22
N ALA A 90 13.59 1.72 -4.25
CA ALA A 90 14.86 2.37 -4.61
C ALA A 90 14.70 3.86 -4.98
N GLU A 91 13.50 4.27 -5.39
CA GLU A 91 13.16 5.64 -5.75
C GLU A 91 12.46 6.43 -4.61
N LEU A 92 12.46 5.91 -3.38
CA LEU A 92 11.88 6.62 -2.24
C LEU A 92 12.70 7.87 -1.88
N PRO A 93 12.04 8.95 -1.41
CA PRO A 93 12.72 10.19 -1.08
C PRO A 93 13.53 10.16 0.23
N PHE A 94 13.68 9.01 0.88
CA PHE A 94 14.46 8.81 2.11
C PHE A 94 15.10 7.42 2.13
N LYS A 95 16.20 7.30 2.88
CA LYS A 95 16.81 6.01 3.18
C LYS A 95 15.96 5.30 4.23
N ILE A 96 15.47 4.11 3.90
CA ILE A 96 14.86 3.24 4.90
C ILE A 96 15.99 2.69 5.78
N THR A 97 16.17 3.27 6.96
CA THR A 97 16.91 2.62 8.04
C THR A 97 15.97 1.64 8.71
N HIS A 98 16.27 0.35 8.63
CA HIS A 98 15.55 -0.65 9.42
C HIS A 98 15.67 -0.26 10.90
N PRO A 99 14.56 -0.16 11.65
CA PRO A 99 14.64 -0.05 13.11
C PRO A 99 15.32 -1.32 13.63
N ALA A 100 16.27 -1.12 14.54
CA ALA A 100 16.98 -2.18 15.26
C ALA A 100 16.03 -3.04 16.11
#